data_AF-A0AAV8YIX9-F1
#
_entry.id   AF-A0AAV8YIX9-F1
#
_cell.length_a   1.000
_cell.length_b   1.000
_cell.length_c   1.000
_cell.angle_alpha   90.00
_cell.angle_beta   90.00
_cell.angle_gamma   90.00
#
_symmetry.space_group_name_H-M   'P 1'
#
loop_
_entity.id
_entity.type
_entity.pdbx_description
1 polymer ?
#
loop_
_entity_poly.entity_id
_entity_poly.type
_entity_poly.pdbx_seq_one_letter_code
_entity_poly.pdbx_strand_id
1 'polypeptide(L)'
;MELCTNKKCELRHYTLVRILGAYKDVRISTYIYAKRSAIFAAFILHAISVDITKSHKIHQPELGFGSGVLESQSALIGTVSSNGIEVLTYLIDRLGSDFRPYLPTVLPNVVDRLGDAKDTVREKSQLLILKLLERNVLTPQTLIERLQPCFTHKNAKIREEVLRCLVNTLNEHGAHSLTLNRFIPDIVNLLSDPTATVRDTAFNTLVDLYKHVGDKLRIDLQRRNIVPQSKWPHLAARFDEAKSRESCSSQRRRALTSQMK
;
A
#
# COMPACT_ATOMS: atom_id res chain seq x y z
N MET A 1 -21.77 26.79 -33.35
CA MET A 1 -20.52 26.63 -34.13
C MET A 1 -19.47 27.52 -33.49
N GLU A 2 -18.53 26.95 -32.76
CA GLU A 2 -17.11 27.24 -32.96
C GLU A 2 -16.27 26.23 -32.18
N LEU A 3 -15.49 25.48 -32.96
CA LEU A 3 -14.59 24.44 -32.51
C LEU A 3 -13.43 25.09 -31.75
N CYS A 4 -13.43 24.98 -30.43
CA CYS A 4 -12.20 25.06 -29.64
C CYS A 4 -11.78 23.64 -29.20
N THR A 5 -11.78 22.72 -30.16
CA THR A 5 -11.37 21.34 -29.99
C THR A 5 -9.88 21.16 -30.29
N ASN A 6 -9.27 20.29 -29.48
CA ASN A 6 -8.09 19.47 -29.75
C ASN A 6 -6.64 20.00 -29.55
N LYS A 7 -6.24 21.20 -29.94
CA LYS A 7 -4.77 21.45 -30.03
C LYS A 7 -4.00 21.53 -28.69
N LYS A 8 -4.61 21.99 -27.59
CA LYS A 8 -3.93 22.07 -26.26
C LYS A 8 -3.84 20.73 -25.54
N CYS A 9 -4.76 19.79 -25.81
CA CYS A 9 -4.69 18.42 -25.27
C CYS A 9 -3.76 17.53 -26.10
N GLU A 10 -3.73 17.68 -27.43
CA GLU A 10 -2.82 16.92 -28.31
C GLU A 10 -1.34 17.25 -28.04
N LEU A 11 -0.99 18.52 -27.83
CA LEU A 11 0.41 18.90 -27.56
C LEU A 11 0.92 18.38 -26.20
N ARG A 12 0.02 18.19 -25.23
CA ARG A 12 0.35 17.58 -23.93
C ARG A 12 0.44 16.06 -24.02
N HIS A 13 -0.40 15.42 -24.85
CA HIS A 13 -0.26 13.99 -25.16
C HIS A 13 1.04 13.68 -25.91
N TYR A 14 1.45 14.52 -26.87
CA TYR A 14 2.69 14.32 -27.63
C TYR A 14 3.94 14.49 -26.76
N THR A 15 3.91 15.39 -25.78
CA THR A 15 4.99 15.56 -24.81
C THR A 15 5.04 14.37 -23.82
N LEU A 16 3.89 13.88 -23.38
CA LEU A 16 3.78 12.73 -22.47
C LEU A 16 4.23 11.42 -23.13
N VAL A 17 3.86 11.17 -24.39
CA VAL A 17 4.32 10.01 -25.18
C VAL A 17 5.80 10.13 -25.54
N ARG A 18 6.35 11.33 -25.73
CA ARG A 18 7.80 11.52 -25.89
C ARG A 18 8.58 11.32 -24.60
N ILE A 19 8.04 11.76 -23.45
CA ILE A 19 8.64 11.49 -22.14
C ILE A 19 8.58 9.98 -21.86
N LEU A 20 7.43 9.32 -22.06
CA LEU A 20 7.25 7.88 -21.83
C LEU A 20 7.96 6.99 -22.86
N GLY A 21 8.07 7.44 -24.12
CA GLY A 21 8.89 6.81 -25.15
C GLY A 21 10.38 6.92 -24.83
N ALA A 22 10.83 8.05 -24.27
CA ALA A 22 12.16 8.18 -23.71
C ALA A 22 12.38 7.31 -22.46
N TYR A 23 11.34 7.01 -21.67
CA TYR A 23 11.44 6.09 -20.52
C TYR A 23 11.54 4.61 -20.92
N LYS A 24 11.06 4.21 -22.10
CA LYS A 24 11.17 2.81 -22.59
C LYS A 24 12.46 2.52 -23.36
N ASP A 25 13.02 3.50 -24.06
CA ASP A 25 14.23 3.32 -24.89
C ASP A 25 15.53 3.75 -24.22
N VAL A 26 15.47 4.45 -23.09
CA VAL A 26 16.66 4.75 -22.29
C VAL A 26 16.82 3.61 -21.29
N ARG A 27 17.62 2.60 -21.69
CA ARG A 27 18.47 1.90 -20.74
C ARG A 27 18.97 2.94 -19.74
N ILE A 28 18.97 2.59 -18.47
CA ILE A 28 19.54 3.21 -17.25
C ILE A 28 20.95 3.86 -17.41
N SER A 29 21.47 3.94 -18.62
CA SER A 29 22.85 3.96 -19.08
C SER A 29 23.50 5.34 -19.20
N THR A 30 22.79 6.45 -18.94
CA THR A 30 23.42 7.79 -19.06
C THR A 30 23.19 8.75 -17.90
N TYR A 31 22.33 8.46 -16.91
CA TYR A 31 22.07 9.43 -15.84
C TYR A 31 22.19 8.87 -14.42
N ILE A 32 23.00 7.82 -14.34
CA ILE A 32 24.08 7.74 -13.37
C ILE A 32 25.27 8.58 -13.90
N TYR A 33 25.05 9.76 -14.50
CA TYR A 33 26.11 10.78 -14.58
C TYR A 33 26.22 11.44 -13.20
N ALA A 34 26.81 10.66 -12.30
CA ALA A 34 27.68 11.10 -11.23
C ALA A 34 27.13 12.17 -10.29
N LYS A 35 26.44 11.74 -9.22
CA LYS A 35 26.49 12.35 -7.87
C LYS A 35 26.17 13.86 -7.72
N ARG A 36 25.75 14.56 -8.78
CA ARG A 36 25.55 16.02 -8.82
C ARG A 36 24.22 16.36 -9.49
N SER A 37 23.14 16.12 -8.76
CA SER A 37 22.18 17.17 -8.42
C SER A 37 20.99 16.51 -7.74
N ALA A 38 20.91 16.64 -6.41
CA ALA A 38 19.68 16.39 -5.67
C ALA A 38 18.47 17.14 -6.29
N ILE A 39 18.74 18.21 -7.06
CA ILE A 39 17.80 19.01 -7.84
C ILE A 39 17.15 18.20 -8.97
N PHE A 40 17.88 17.37 -9.73
CA PHE A 40 17.29 16.59 -10.83
C PHE A 40 16.42 15.44 -10.32
N ALA A 41 16.88 14.74 -9.28
CA ALA A 41 16.05 13.78 -8.56
C ALA A 41 14.80 14.45 -7.97
N ALA A 42 14.94 15.62 -7.35
CA ALA A 42 13.80 16.41 -6.86
C ALA A 42 12.85 16.85 -8.00
N PHE A 43 13.36 17.19 -9.18
CA PHE A 43 12.53 17.60 -10.32
C PHE A 43 11.75 16.43 -10.91
N ILE A 44 12.38 15.27 -11.05
CA ILE A 44 11.74 14.01 -11.47
C ILE A 44 10.71 13.59 -10.43
N LEU A 45 11.04 13.64 -9.14
CA LEU A 45 10.14 13.28 -8.04
C LEU A 45 8.97 14.26 -7.90
N HIS A 46 9.20 15.55 -8.12
CA HIS A 46 8.14 16.55 -8.13
C HIS A 46 7.26 16.41 -9.38
N ALA A 47 7.83 16.13 -10.56
CA ALA A 47 7.07 15.86 -11.78
C ALA A 47 6.19 14.60 -11.65
N ILE A 48 6.78 13.50 -11.16
CA ILE A 48 6.06 12.25 -10.89
C ILE A 48 5.00 12.47 -9.80
N SER A 49 5.31 13.19 -8.72
CA SER A 49 4.34 13.53 -7.68
C SER A 49 3.19 14.38 -8.24
N VAL A 50 3.47 15.38 -9.07
CA VAL A 50 2.45 16.24 -9.72
C VAL A 50 1.58 15.45 -10.69
N ASP A 51 2.15 14.51 -11.45
CA ASP A 51 1.41 13.63 -12.35
C ASP A 51 0.56 12.59 -11.60
N ILE A 52 1.05 12.07 -10.47
CA ILE A 52 0.29 11.20 -9.55
C ILE A 52 -0.87 11.97 -8.92
N THR A 53 -0.63 13.17 -8.38
CA THR A 53 -1.68 14.00 -7.75
C THR A 53 -2.74 14.44 -8.77
N LYS A 54 -2.35 14.78 -10.01
CA LYS A 54 -3.31 15.14 -11.08
C LYS A 54 -4.12 13.95 -11.57
N SER A 55 -3.54 12.76 -11.61
CA SER A 55 -4.24 11.52 -11.97
C SER A 55 -5.32 11.16 -10.96
N HIS A 56 -5.09 11.40 -9.65
CA HIS A 56 -6.12 11.21 -8.62
C HIS A 56 -7.31 12.18 -8.80
N LYS A 57 -7.06 13.47 -9.10
CA LYS A 57 -8.11 14.49 -9.21
C LYS A 57 -9.03 14.30 -10.42
N ILE A 58 -8.58 13.67 -11.50
CA ILE A 58 -9.42 13.37 -12.68
C ILE A 58 -10.42 12.23 -12.37
N HIS A 59 -10.10 11.33 -11.44
CA HIS A 59 -10.95 10.18 -11.09
C HIS A 59 -12.07 10.50 -10.09
N GLN A 60 -12.14 11.73 -9.56
CA GLN A 60 -13.32 12.26 -8.86
C GLN A 60 -14.07 13.24 -9.77
N PRO A 61 -14.84 12.77 -10.77
CA PRO A 61 -15.64 13.68 -11.57
C PRO A 61 -16.85 14.14 -10.75
N GLU A 62 -16.84 15.39 -10.32
CA GLU A 62 -18.09 16.14 -10.16
C GLU A 62 -18.70 16.30 -11.56
N LEU A 63 -19.83 15.62 -11.77
CA LEU A 63 -20.83 15.82 -12.83
C LEU A 63 -20.42 15.58 -14.31
N GLY A 64 -20.86 14.42 -14.82
CA GLY A 64 -21.61 14.30 -16.07
C GLY A 64 -20.86 14.49 -17.40
N PHE A 65 -20.16 13.47 -17.90
CA PHE A 65 -19.89 13.31 -19.34
C PHE A 65 -19.90 11.82 -19.75
N GLY A 66 -20.31 11.56 -21.00
CA GLY A 66 -20.73 10.25 -21.52
C GLY A 66 -19.73 9.10 -21.45
N SER A 67 -20.28 7.89 -21.36
CA SER A 67 -19.66 6.61 -20.97
C SER A 67 -18.53 6.09 -21.87
N GLY A 68 -18.43 6.50 -23.15
CA GLY A 68 -17.47 5.90 -24.10
C GLY A 68 -16.04 6.47 -24.11
N VAL A 69 -15.82 7.70 -23.62
CA VAL A 69 -14.51 8.39 -23.66
C VAL A 69 -13.74 8.23 -22.34
N LEU A 70 -14.44 7.90 -21.26
CA LEU A 70 -13.88 7.76 -19.91
C LEU A 70 -13.06 6.48 -19.74
N GLU A 71 -13.38 5.42 -20.48
CA GLU A 71 -12.75 4.10 -20.34
C GLU A 71 -11.34 4.07 -20.97
N SER A 72 -11.14 4.74 -22.11
CA SER A 72 -9.84 4.86 -22.77
C SER A 72 -8.92 5.89 -22.09
N GLN A 73 -9.48 6.98 -21.53
CA GLN A 73 -8.71 7.95 -20.74
C GLN A 73 -8.31 7.39 -19.36
N SER A 74 -9.20 6.70 -18.65
CA SER A 74 -8.84 6.03 -17.38
C SER A 74 -7.86 4.87 -17.62
N ALA A 75 -7.96 4.16 -18.75
CA ALA A 75 -6.98 3.18 -19.21
C ALA A 75 -5.57 3.79 -19.31
N LEU A 76 -5.42 4.91 -20.01
CA LEU A 76 -4.14 5.63 -20.16
C LEU A 76 -3.64 6.28 -18.85
N ILE A 77 -4.51 6.89 -18.05
CA ILE A 77 -4.09 7.55 -16.80
C ILE A 77 -3.58 6.52 -15.80
N GLY A 78 -4.25 5.38 -15.68
CA GLY A 78 -3.78 4.30 -14.80
C GLY A 78 -2.46 3.68 -15.28
N THR A 79 -2.20 3.57 -16.59
CA THR A 79 -0.89 3.08 -17.07
C THR A 79 0.22 4.09 -16.84
N VAL A 80 -0.05 5.40 -17.00
CA VAL A 80 0.92 6.47 -16.65
C VAL A 80 1.23 6.46 -15.15
N SER A 81 0.21 6.35 -14.30
CA SER A 81 0.40 6.25 -12.84
C SER A 81 1.16 4.98 -12.45
N SER A 82 0.85 3.86 -13.10
CA SER A 82 1.49 2.56 -12.89
C SER A 82 2.99 2.58 -13.23
N ASN A 83 3.34 3.17 -14.37
CA ASN A 83 4.74 3.33 -14.79
C ASN A 83 5.50 4.30 -13.88
N GLY A 84 4.84 5.38 -13.41
CA GLY A 84 5.42 6.31 -12.44
C GLY A 84 5.79 5.63 -11.12
N ILE A 85 4.91 4.76 -10.60
CA ILE A 85 5.18 3.95 -9.40
C ILE A 85 6.35 2.98 -9.65
N GLU A 86 6.42 2.32 -10.81
CA GLU A 86 7.56 1.45 -11.13
C GLU A 86 8.89 2.20 -11.17
N VAL A 87 8.93 3.38 -11.80
CA VAL A 87 10.14 4.22 -11.83
C VAL A 87 10.56 4.61 -10.41
N LEU A 88 9.61 4.98 -9.54
CA LEU A 88 9.88 5.26 -8.13
C LEU A 88 10.44 4.03 -7.42
N THR A 89 9.89 2.84 -7.66
CA THR A 89 10.39 1.58 -7.10
C THR A 89 11.83 1.32 -7.52
N TYR A 90 12.18 1.50 -8.79
CA TYR A 90 13.57 1.38 -9.26
C TYR A 90 14.50 2.43 -8.63
N LEU A 91 14.03 3.66 -8.44
CA LEU A 91 14.79 4.72 -7.77
C LEU A 91 15.07 4.37 -6.30
N ILE A 92 14.08 3.87 -5.57
CA ILE A 92 14.24 3.40 -4.19
C ILE A 92 15.26 2.26 -4.13
N ASP A 93 15.19 1.33 -5.07
CA ASP A 93 16.10 0.18 -5.15
C ASP A 93 17.57 0.61 -5.34
N ARG A 94 17.79 1.72 -6.06
CA ARG A 94 19.14 2.25 -6.35
C ARG A 94 19.65 3.26 -5.32
N LEU A 95 18.80 4.13 -4.80
CA LEU A 95 19.16 5.18 -3.85
C LEU A 95 19.22 4.68 -2.41
N GLY A 96 18.41 3.67 -2.06
CA GLY A 96 18.34 3.14 -0.70
C GLY A 96 18.10 4.25 0.35
N SER A 97 18.99 4.37 1.32
CA SER A 97 18.90 5.37 2.40
C SER A 97 18.90 6.82 1.91
N ASP A 98 19.48 7.10 0.73
CA ASP A 98 19.51 8.45 0.16
C ASP A 98 18.12 8.92 -0.32
N PHE A 99 17.15 8.01 -0.38
CA PHE A 99 15.76 8.35 -0.72
C PHE A 99 15.00 9.01 0.44
N ARG A 100 15.50 8.93 1.68
CA ARG A 100 14.83 9.42 2.90
C ARG A 100 14.32 10.88 2.82
N PRO A 101 15.06 11.85 2.26
CA PRO A 101 14.59 13.24 2.18
C PRO A 101 13.34 13.42 1.32
N TYR A 102 13.09 12.51 0.38
CA TYR A 102 11.98 12.59 -0.56
C TYR A 102 10.71 11.89 -0.06
N LEU A 103 10.82 11.08 1.00
CA LEU A 103 9.69 10.36 1.59
C LEU A 103 8.49 11.23 1.96
N PRO A 104 8.64 12.40 2.61
CA PRO A 104 7.49 13.22 2.99
C PRO A 104 6.66 13.68 1.78
N THR A 105 7.30 13.84 0.62
CA THR A 105 6.62 14.21 -0.63
C THR A 105 6.03 12.98 -1.32
N VAL A 106 6.75 11.86 -1.37
CA VAL A 106 6.33 10.68 -2.15
C VAL A 106 5.29 9.84 -1.41
N LEU A 107 5.46 9.62 -0.10
CA LEU A 107 4.66 8.67 0.67
C LEU A 107 3.15 9.01 0.67
N PRO A 108 2.69 10.26 0.89
CA PRO A 108 1.27 10.59 0.82
C PRO A 108 0.64 10.28 -0.54
N ASN A 109 1.39 10.55 -1.62
CA ASN A 109 0.94 10.28 -2.97
C ASN A 109 0.83 8.78 -3.26
N VAL A 110 1.77 7.97 -2.77
CA VAL A 110 1.69 6.50 -2.89
C VAL A 110 0.51 5.95 -2.10
N VAL A 111 0.27 6.47 -0.89
CA VAL A 111 -0.89 6.09 -0.07
C VAL A 111 -2.21 6.38 -0.79
N ASP A 112 -2.33 7.54 -1.44
CA ASP A 112 -3.50 7.87 -2.26
C ASP A 112 -3.68 6.96 -3.48
N ARG A 113 -2.60 6.30 -3.95
CA ARG A 113 -2.65 5.28 -5.01
C ARG A 113 -3.07 3.90 -4.52
N LEU A 114 -3.00 3.61 -3.22
CA LEU A 114 -3.61 2.40 -2.64
C LEU A 114 -5.14 2.40 -2.77
N GLY A 115 -5.76 3.58 -2.97
CA GLY A 115 -7.19 3.71 -3.18
C GLY A 115 -7.63 3.69 -4.64
N ASP A 116 -6.73 3.38 -5.58
CA ASP A 116 -7.01 3.48 -7.01
C ASP A 116 -7.99 2.40 -7.51
N ALA A 117 -8.81 2.75 -8.51
CA ALA A 117 -9.79 1.83 -9.08
C ALA A 117 -9.13 0.61 -9.74
N LYS A 118 -7.90 0.75 -10.24
CA LYS A 118 -7.17 -0.35 -10.89
C LYS A 118 -6.31 -1.15 -9.92
N ASP A 119 -6.54 -2.45 -9.92
CA ASP A 119 -5.83 -3.42 -9.07
C ASP A 119 -4.31 -3.37 -9.32
N THR A 120 -3.89 -3.26 -10.58
CA THR A 120 -2.47 -3.18 -10.96
C THR A 120 -1.74 -1.97 -10.37
N VAL A 121 -2.44 -0.84 -10.18
CA VAL A 121 -1.87 0.37 -9.57
C VAL A 121 -1.75 0.17 -8.05
N ARG A 122 -2.75 -0.45 -7.42
CA ARG A 122 -2.74 -0.76 -5.99
C ARG A 122 -1.64 -1.74 -5.62
N GLU A 123 -1.51 -2.84 -6.37
CA GLU A 123 -0.47 -3.86 -6.16
C GLU A 123 0.94 -3.28 -6.28
N LYS A 124 1.18 -2.44 -7.30
CA LYS A 124 2.47 -1.75 -7.46
C LYS A 124 2.75 -0.75 -6.34
N SER A 125 1.71 -0.08 -5.83
CA SER A 125 1.85 0.84 -4.70
C SER A 125 2.21 0.10 -3.41
N GLN A 126 1.57 -1.05 -3.15
CA GLN A 126 1.94 -1.95 -2.04
C GLN A 126 3.39 -2.42 -2.19
N LEU A 127 3.79 -2.87 -3.37
CA LEU A 127 5.15 -3.33 -3.63
C LEU A 127 6.18 -2.22 -3.38
N LEU A 128 5.89 -0.99 -3.78
CA LEU A 128 6.76 0.16 -3.52
C LEU A 128 6.94 0.37 -2.01
N ILE A 129 5.85 0.29 -1.22
CA ILE A 129 5.92 0.42 0.24
C ILE A 129 6.79 -0.67 0.87
N LEU A 130 6.65 -1.92 0.43
CA LEU A 130 7.51 -3.01 0.90
C LEU A 130 8.97 -2.79 0.52
N LYS A 131 9.24 -2.27 -0.69
CA LYS A 131 10.60 -1.92 -1.14
C LYS A 131 11.25 -0.82 -0.29
N LEU A 132 10.47 0.12 0.26
CA LEU A 132 10.98 1.12 1.21
C LEU A 132 11.49 0.48 2.51
N LEU A 133 10.86 -0.61 2.95
CA LEU A 133 11.29 -1.38 4.12
C LEU A 133 12.51 -2.23 3.79
N GLU A 134 12.49 -2.98 2.67
CA GLU A 134 13.58 -3.83 2.22
C GLU A 134 14.90 -3.05 2.05
N ARG A 135 14.83 -1.82 1.54
CA ARG A 135 15.98 -0.94 1.35
C ARG A 135 16.36 -0.11 2.57
N ASN A 136 15.78 -0.39 3.74
CA ASN A 136 16.02 0.31 5.01
C ASN A 136 15.84 1.85 4.91
N VAL A 137 14.95 2.29 4.01
CA VAL A 137 14.60 3.71 3.88
C VAL A 137 13.71 4.11 5.07
N LEU A 138 12.78 3.23 5.43
CA LEU A 138 11.91 3.33 6.58
C LEU A 138 12.10 2.12 7.52
N THR A 139 11.88 2.34 8.82
CA THR A 139 11.68 1.21 9.73
C THR A 139 10.22 0.77 9.67
N PRO A 140 9.93 -0.53 9.93
CA PRO A 140 8.55 -1.02 10.01
C PRO A 140 7.68 -0.18 10.95
N GLN A 141 8.22 0.18 12.12
CA GLN A 141 7.55 1.02 13.10
C GLN A 141 7.19 2.40 12.52
N THR A 142 8.15 3.10 11.91
CA THR A 142 7.91 4.43 11.32
C THR A 142 6.91 4.37 10.17
N LEU A 143 6.92 3.31 9.36
CA LEU A 143 5.94 3.15 8.28
C LEU A 143 4.52 3.09 8.83
N ILE A 144 4.25 2.20 9.78
CA ILE A 144 2.90 2.02 10.33
C ILE A 144 2.44 3.28 11.07
N GLU A 145 3.34 4.00 11.74
CA GLU A 145 3.04 5.31 12.34
C GLU A 145 2.60 6.36 11.31
N ARG A 146 3.22 6.36 10.12
CA ARG A 146 2.83 7.24 9.01
C ARG A 146 1.51 6.80 8.35
N LEU A 147 1.18 5.52 8.41
CA LEU A 147 -0.08 4.96 7.89
C LEU A 147 -1.23 5.02 8.90
N GLN A 148 -0.98 5.35 10.16
CA GLN A 148 -2.02 5.48 11.19
C GLN A 148 -3.23 6.35 10.77
N PRO A 149 -3.07 7.56 10.19
CA PRO A 149 -4.23 8.36 9.76
C PRO A 149 -5.05 7.70 8.64
N CYS A 150 -4.50 6.70 7.95
CA CYS A 150 -5.15 6.03 6.85
C CYS A 150 -6.21 5.02 7.30
N PHE A 151 -6.17 4.57 8.57
CA PHE A 151 -7.23 3.73 9.14
C PHE A 151 -8.58 4.48 9.21
N THR A 152 -8.59 5.80 9.31
CA THR A 152 -9.81 6.63 9.32
C THR A 152 -10.06 7.36 8.02
N HIS A 153 -9.41 6.93 6.92
CA HIS A 153 -9.50 7.63 5.64
C HIS A 153 -10.89 7.52 4.99
N LYS A 154 -11.33 8.55 4.25
CA LYS A 154 -12.64 8.59 3.58
C LYS A 154 -12.84 7.45 2.57
N ASN A 155 -11.80 7.08 1.84
CA ASN A 155 -11.82 6.01 0.84
C ASN A 155 -11.66 4.64 1.51
N ALA A 156 -12.69 3.78 1.38
CA ALA A 156 -12.71 2.43 1.93
C ALA A 156 -11.57 1.54 1.41
N LYS A 157 -11.15 1.73 0.15
CA LYS A 157 -10.05 0.95 -0.44
C LYS A 157 -8.71 1.25 0.21
N ILE A 158 -8.46 2.50 0.62
CA ILE A 158 -7.26 2.84 1.38
C ILE A 158 -7.28 2.16 2.74
N ARG A 159 -8.43 2.15 3.44
CA ARG A 159 -8.55 1.47 4.74
C ARG A 159 -8.27 -0.04 4.62
N GLU A 160 -8.77 -0.67 3.57
CA GLU A 160 -8.51 -2.09 3.24
C GLU A 160 -7.03 -2.37 2.96
N GLU A 161 -6.40 -1.58 2.08
CA GLU A 161 -5.01 -1.79 1.69
C GLU A 161 -4.01 -1.49 2.82
N VAL A 162 -4.31 -0.54 3.71
CA VAL A 162 -3.46 -0.27 4.88
C VAL A 162 -3.44 -1.46 5.84
N LEU A 163 -4.57 -2.14 6.02
CA LEU A 163 -4.65 -3.40 6.79
C LEU A 163 -3.80 -4.50 6.14
N ARG A 164 -3.85 -4.65 4.81
CA ARG A 164 -2.96 -5.57 4.06
C ARG A 164 -1.48 -5.19 4.19
N CYS A 165 -1.17 -3.90 4.19
CA CYS A 165 0.20 -3.43 4.34
C CYS A 165 0.76 -3.81 5.73
N LEU A 166 -0.06 -3.64 6.78
CA LEU A 166 0.26 -4.08 8.14
C LEU A 166 0.45 -5.61 8.19
N VAL A 167 -0.51 -6.35 7.63
CA VAL A 167 -0.38 -7.70 7.04
C VAL A 167 1.05 -8.17 6.74
N ASN A 168 1.48 -7.67 5.59
CA ASN A 168 2.73 -8.01 4.93
C ASN A 168 3.94 -7.58 5.76
N THR A 169 3.89 -6.38 6.34
CA THR A 169 4.97 -5.88 7.21
C THR A 169 5.19 -6.81 8.41
N LEU A 170 4.11 -7.29 9.01
CA LEU A 170 4.16 -8.21 10.14
C LEU A 170 4.70 -9.58 9.71
N ASN A 171 4.32 -10.08 8.54
CA ASN A 171 4.82 -11.35 8.00
C ASN A 171 6.31 -11.30 7.64
N GLU A 172 6.81 -10.17 7.14
CA GLU A 172 8.21 -10.01 6.73
C GLU A 172 9.15 -9.71 7.89
N HIS A 173 8.76 -8.81 8.81
CA HIS A 173 9.63 -8.34 9.89
C HIS A 173 9.31 -8.93 11.27
N GLY A 174 8.17 -9.63 11.41
CA GLY A 174 7.71 -10.22 12.67
C GLY A 174 7.19 -9.20 13.69
N ALA A 175 6.43 -9.68 14.68
CA ALA A 175 5.82 -8.84 15.72
C ALA A 175 6.80 -8.06 16.60
N HIS A 176 8.05 -8.52 16.75
CA HIS A 176 9.06 -7.85 17.60
C HIS A 176 9.48 -6.48 17.03
N SER A 177 9.31 -6.28 15.73
CA SER A 177 9.67 -5.04 15.05
C SER A 177 8.59 -3.95 15.16
N LEU A 178 7.39 -4.30 15.65
CA LEU A 178 6.21 -3.44 15.66
C LEU A 178 5.59 -3.34 17.06
N THR A 179 5.34 -2.11 17.51
CA THR A 179 4.56 -1.85 18.72
C THR A 179 3.07 -1.89 18.38
N LEU A 180 2.50 -3.09 18.28
CA LEU A 180 1.12 -3.31 17.81
C LEU A 180 0.04 -2.73 18.74
N ASN A 181 0.35 -2.60 20.04
CA ASN A 181 -0.59 -2.18 21.08
C ASN A 181 -1.32 -0.86 20.76
N ARG A 182 -0.62 0.12 20.18
CA ARG A 182 -1.19 1.42 19.82
C ARG A 182 -2.17 1.38 18.64
N PHE A 183 -2.06 0.37 17.77
CA PHE A 183 -2.85 0.25 16.55
C PHE A 183 -4.04 -0.71 16.71
N ILE A 184 -4.02 -1.57 17.73
CA ILE A 184 -5.14 -2.49 18.02
C ILE A 184 -6.49 -1.77 18.10
N PRO A 185 -6.64 -0.61 18.80
CA PRO A 185 -7.91 0.11 18.85
C PRO A 185 -8.39 0.56 17.45
N ASP A 186 -7.47 1.05 16.61
CA ASP A 186 -7.78 1.49 15.24
C ASP A 186 -8.29 0.33 14.38
N ILE A 187 -7.67 -0.85 14.49
CA ILE A 187 -8.08 -2.06 13.76
C ILE A 187 -9.44 -2.57 14.27
N VAL A 188 -9.67 -2.54 15.59
CA VAL A 188 -10.95 -2.99 16.18
C VAL A 188 -12.10 -2.08 15.76
N ASN A 189 -11.86 -0.76 15.65
CA ASN A 189 -12.85 0.18 15.13
C ASN A 189 -13.28 -0.17 13.70
N LEU A 190 -12.35 -0.66 12.87
CA LEU A 190 -12.63 -1.10 11.50
C LEU A 190 -13.49 -2.37 11.40
N LEU A 191 -13.65 -3.14 12.48
CA LEU A 191 -14.63 -4.21 12.49
C LEU A 191 -16.06 -3.70 12.29
N SER A 192 -16.34 -2.45 12.67
CA SER A 192 -17.66 -1.81 12.54
C SER A 192 -17.72 -0.81 11.38
N ASP A 193 -16.80 -0.90 10.43
CA ASP A 193 -16.77 -0.05 9.23
C ASP A 193 -18.04 -0.20 8.37
N PRO A 194 -18.55 0.86 7.70
CA PRO A 194 -19.70 0.75 6.80
C PRO A 194 -19.48 -0.23 5.64
N THR A 195 -18.23 -0.38 5.16
CA THR A 195 -17.91 -1.23 4.01
C THR A 195 -17.61 -2.67 4.46
N ALA A 196 -18.33 -3.65 3.89
CA ALA A 196 -18.18 -5.06 4.24
C ALA A 196 -16.75 -5.60 4.04
N THR A 197 -16.12 -5.28 2.90
CA THR A 197 -14.76 -5.75 2.60
C THR A 197 -13.73 -5.26 3.62
N VAL A 198 -13.89 -4.05 4.14
CA VAL A 198 -13.02 -3.48 5.18
C VAL A 198 -13.23 -4.23 6.49
N ARG A 199 -14.48 -4.54 6.87
CA ARG A 199 -14.78 -5.33 8.08
C ARG A 199 -14.16 -6.72 8.01
N ASP A 200 -14.30 -7.40 6.87
CA ASP A 200 -13.74 -8.74 6.67
C ASP A 200 -12.21 -8.73 6.69
N THR A 201 -11.61 -7.71 6.06
CA THR A 201 -10.15 -7.52 6.07
C THR A 201 -9.64 -7.21 7.47
N ALA A 202 -10.33 -6.37 8.25
CA ALA A 202 -9.98 -6.07 9.64
C ALA A 202 -10.08 -7.33 10.53
N PHE A 203 -11.12 -8.14 10.31
CA PHE A 203 -11.28 -9.41 11.00
C PHE A 203 -10.12 -10.37 10.71
N ASN A 204 -9.76 -10.56 9.43
CA ASN A 204 -8.63 -11.40 9.05
C ASN A 204 -7.31 -10.83 9.60
N THR A 205 -7.14 -9.51 9.57
CA THR A 205 -5.96 -8.83 10.13
C THR A 205 -5.78 -9.16 11.60
N LEU A 206 -6.84 -9.15 12.42
CA LEU A 206 -6.76 -9.54 13.83
C LEU A 206 -6.35 -11.02 14.02
N VAL A 207 -6.83 -11.91 13.15
CA VAL A 207 -6.43 -13.33 13.15
C VAL A 207 -4.95 -13.47 12.78
N ASP A 208 -4.46 -12.71 11.81
CA ASP A 208 -3.04 -12.71 11.47
C ASP A 208 -2.18 -12.13 12.60
N LEU A 209 -2.59 -11.04 13.25
CA LEU A 209 -1.93 -10.54 14.46
C LEU A 209 -1.88 -11.62 15.57
N TYR A 210 -2.94 -12.41 15.74
CA TYR A 210 -2.97 -13.49 16.71
C TYR A 210 -1.92 -14.57 16.42
N LYS A 211 -1.67 -14.93 15.15
CA LYS A 211 -0.62 -15.89 14.78
C LYS A 211 0.78 -15.42 15.19
N HIS A 212 1.02 -14.11 15.20
CA HIS A 212 2.32 -13.55 15.56
C HIS A 212 2.49 -13.27 17.06
N VAL A 213 1.42 -12.86 17.76
CA VAL A 213 1.47 -12.46 19.18
C VAL A 213 1.00 -13.56 20.13
N GLY A 214 0.11 -14.44 19.67
CA GLY A 214 -0.50 -15.52 20.44
C GLY A 214 -1.53 -15.04 21.47
N ASP A 215 -1.70 -15.84 22.53
CA ASP A 215 -2.73 -15.63 23.57
C ASP A 215 -2.63 -14.27 24.30
N LYS A 216 -1.46 -13.63 24.28
CA LYS A 216 -1.29 -12.26 24.81
C LYS A 216 -2.25 -11.27 24.14
N LEU A 217 -2.48 -11.41 22.82
CA LEU A 217 -3.41 -10.55 22.09
C LEU A 217 -4.86 -10.80 22.55
N ARG A 218 -5.24 -12.07 22.72
CA ARG A 218 -6.58 -12.44 23.18
C ARG A 218 -6.88 -11.83 24.55
N ILE A 219 -5.96 -11.96 25.50
CA ILE A 219 -6.11 -11.41 26.85
C ILE A 219 -6.20 -9.88 26.80
N ASP A 220 -5.36 -9.21 25.99
CA ASP A 220 -5.37 -7.76 25.90
C ASP A 220 -6.68 -7.22 25.29
N LEU A 221 -7.22 -7.90 24.26
CA LEU A 221 -8.53 -7.56 23.68
C LEU A 221 -9.69 -7.74 24.68
N GLN A 222 -9.69 -8.83 25.45
CA GLN A 222 -10.70 -9.08 26.48
C GLN A 222 -10.64 -8.03 27.60
N ARG A 223 -9.43 -7.73 28.07
CA ARG A 223 -9.21 -6.76 29.15
C ARG A 223 -9.67 -5.35 28.76
N ARG A 224 -9.46 -4.96 27.51
CA ARG A 224 -9.88 -3.64 27.01
C ARG A 224 -11.37 -3.53 26.71
N ASN A 225 -12.06 -4.66 26.52
CA ASN A 225 -13.48 -4.71 26.15
C ASN A 225 -13.85 -3.80 24.96
N ILE A 226 -12.94 -3.67 23.98
CA ILE A 226 -13.10 -2.82 22.79
C ILE A 226 -13.81 -3.54 21.64
N VAL A 227 -13.79 -4.88 21.63
CA VAL A 227 -14.44 -5.68 20.59
C VAL A 227 -15.93 -5.83 20.94
N PRO A 228 -16.86 -5.55 20.00
CA PRO A 228 -18.28 -5.79 20.24
C PRO A 228 -18.57 -7.23 20.64
N GLN A 229 -19.36 -7.42 21.71
CA GLN A 229 -19.66 -8.74 22.28
C GLN A 229 -20.29 -9.72 21.27
N SER A 230 -21.02 -9.21 20.27
CA SER A 230 -21.59 -10.03 19.19
C SER A 230 -20.52 -10.62 18.25
N LYS A 231 -19.36 -9.96 18.10
CA LYS A 231 -18.27 -10.38 17.19
C LYS A 231 -17.23 -11.24 17.90
N TRP A 232 -17.15 -11.12 19.23
CA TRP A 232 -16.16 -11.83 20.04
C TRP A 232 -16.19 -13.37 19.86
N PRO A 233 -17.36 -14.06 19.91
CA PRO A 233 -17.41 -15.50 19.74
C PRO A 233 -16.82 -15.97 18.40
N HIS A 234 -17.12 -15.25 17.32
CA HIS A 234 -16.59 -15.55 15.99
C HIS A 234 -15.08 -15.35 15.91
N LEU A 235 -14.57 -14.26 16.50
CA LEU A 235 -13.14 -13.98 16.53
C LEU A 235 -12.38 -15.00 17.39
N ALA A 236 -12.93 -15.35 18.56
CA ALA A 236 -12.37 -16.35 19.46
C ALA A 236 -12.29 -17.74 18.81
N ALA A 237 -13.35 -18.17 18.13
CA ALA A 237 -13.36 -19.42 17.38
C ALA A 237 -12.24 -19.45 16.33
N ARG A 238 -12.02 -18.34 15.62
CA ARG A 238 -10.93 -18.22 14.63
C ARG A 238 -9.54 -18.20 15.24
N PHE A 239 -9.38 -17.66 16.45
CA PHE A 239 -8.13 -17.77 17.21
C PHE A 239 -7.86 -19.23 17.63
N ASP A 240 -8.88 -19.95 18.09
CA ASP A 240 -8.74 -21.36 18.46
C ASP A 240 -8.42 -22.25 17.24
N GLU A 241 -9.04 -21.97 16.08
CA GLU A 241 -8.68 -22.59 14.79
C GLU A 241 -7.22 -22.31 14.39
N ALA A 242 -6.75 -21.07 14.54
CA ALA A 242 -5.35 -20.72 14.24
C ALA A 242 -4.37 -21.48 15.14
N LYS A 243 -4.66 -21.57 16.44
CA LYS A 243 -3.85 -22.27 17.44
C LYS A 243 -3.80 -23.79 17.22
N SER A 244 -4.93 -24.40 16.86
CA SER A 244 -4.99 -25.85 16.58
C SER A 244 -4.16 -26.25 15.36
N ARG A 245 -4.13 -25.41 14.31
CA ARG A 245 -3.31 -25.62 13.10
C ARG A 245 -1.81 -25.59 13.39
N GLU A 246 -1.37 -24.69 14.27
CA GLU A 246 0.02 -24.64 14.75
C GLU A 246 0.40 -25.88 15.57
N SER A 247 -0.50 -26.36 16.41
CA SER A 247 -0.27 -27.56 17.24
C SER A 247 -0.16 -28.83 16.39
N CYS A 248 -1.05 -29.00 15.41
CA CYS A 248 -1.06 -30.15 14.50
C CYS A 248 0.18 -30.18 13.59
N SER A 249 0.57 -29.03 13.02
CA SER A 249 1.79 -28.94 12.20
C SER A 249 3.07 -29.19 13.02
N SER A 250 3.11 -28.74 14.28
CA SER A 250 4.20 -29.00 15.22
C SER A 250 4.30 -30.47 15.59
N GLN A 251 3.16 -31.14 15.87
CA GLN A 251 3.13 -32.58 16.13
C GLN A 251 3.59 -33.40 14.91
N ARG A 252 3.17 -33.02 13.70
CA ARG A 252 3.61 -33.69 12.46
C ARG A 252 5.11 -33.56 12.22
N ARG A 253 5.71 -32.38 12.49
CA ARG A 253 7.17 -32.19 12.41
C ARG A 253 7.94 -32.99 13.46
N ARG A 254 7.43 -33.10 14.68
CA ARG A 254 8.03 -33.92 15.76
C ARG A 254 7.94 -35.42 15.47
N ALA A 255 6.83 -35.88 14.91
CA ALA A 255 6.67 -37.27 14.49
C ALA A 255 7.65 -37.65 13.37
N LEU A 256 7.85 -36.76 12.38
CA LEU A 256 8.83 -36.99 11.31
C LEU A 256 10.28 -37.00 11.82
N THR A 257 10.64 -36.13 12.76
CA THR A 257 12.00 -36.10 13.34
C THR A 257 12.27 -37.28 14.29
N SER A 258 11.23 -37.91 14.85
CA SER A 258 11.36 -39.11 15.67
C SER A 258 11.55 -40.41 14.86
N GLN A 259 11.24 -40.41 13.55
CA GLN A 259 11.45 -41.58 12.68
C GLN A 259 12.79 -41.56 11.94
N MET A 260 13.58 -40.49 12.08
CA MET A 260 14.93 -40.35 11.49
C MET A 260 16.05 -40.58 12.52
N LYS A 261 15.72 -41.05 13.72
CA LYS A 261 16.65 -41.54 14.74
C LYS A 261 16.40 -43.02 14.94
#